data_AF-Q9HK62-F1
#
_entry.id   AF-Q9HK62-F1
#
_cell.length_a   1.000
_cell.length_b   1.000
_cell.length_c   1.000
_cell.angle_alpha   90.00
_cell.angle_beta   90.00
_cell.angle_gamma   90.00
#
_symmetry.space_group_name_H-M   'P 1'
#
loop_
_entity.id
_entity.type
_entity.pdbx_description
1 polymer ?
#
loop_
_entity_poly.entity_id
_entity_poly.type
_entity_poly.pdbx_seq_one_letter_code
_entity_poly.pdbx_strand_id
1 'polypeptide(L)'
;MQKGLEIAFQTINGLDESLVQALAGVTASDFPDLDIKYNIFLVDLYGQKYFRILFQSKKLSELHPEERKKVREKFDENSRMQYSELMTKYHDLKKQGKIKDRPVKEVHEEYDLWEDPIWQYI
;
A
#
# COMPACT_ATOMS: atom_id res chain seq x y z
N MET A 1 1.43 -13.35 -16.27
CA MET A 1 1.32 -13.21 -14.81
C MET A 1 1.62 -11.75 -14.49
N GLN A 2 0.60 -10.95 -14.13
CA GLN A 2 0.72 -9.49 -13.98
C GLN A 2 0.56 -9.15 -12.49
N LYS A 3 1.63 -8.80 -11.77
CA LYS A 3 2.50 -7.60 -11.85
C LYS A 3 1.75 -6.36 -11.33
N GLY A 4 1.99 -6.09 -10.06
CA GLY A 4 1.66 -4.85 -9.37
C GLY A 4 2.91 -4.28 -8.69
N LEU A 5 2.73 -3.18 -7.97
CA LEU A 5 3.79 -2.57 -7.17
C LEU A 5 3.60 -2.97 -5.70
N GLU A 6 4.60 -3.64 -5.15
CA GLU A 6 4.71 -3.97 -3.74
C GLU A 6 5.55 -2.93 -3.01
N ILE A 7 5.03 -2.42 -1.90
CA ILE A 7 5.76 -1.52 -1.01
C ILE A 7 5.70 -2.11 0.41
N ALA A 8 6.86 -2.49 0.93
CA ALA A 8 7.04 -2.95 2.29
C ALA A 8 7.65 -1.84 3.14
N PHE A 9 7.12 -1.60 4.34
CA PHE A 9 7.62 -0.58 5.26
C PHE A 9 7.23 -0.84 6.71
N GLN A 10 7.91 -0.16 7.63
CA GLN A 10 7.57 -0.12 9.04
C GLN A 10 7.18 1.31 9.44
N THR A 11 6.24 1.42 10.36
CA THR A 11 5.77 2.68 10.92
C THR A 11 6.58 3.02 12.17
N ILE A 12 6.97 4.29 12.31
CA ILE A 12 7.88 4.75 13.39
C ILE A 12 7.29 4.48 14.79
N ASN A 13 5.97 4.59 14.94
CA ASN A 13 5.27 4.49 16.23
C ASN A 13 4.63 3.10 16.47
N GLY A 14 5.12 2.05 15.81
CA GLY A 14 4.49 0.72 15.87
C GLY A 14 3.28 0.60 14.94
N LEU A 15 2.45 -0.43 15.12
CA LEU A 15 1.44 -0.86 14.14
C LEU A 15 0.23 0.06 14.04
N ASP A 16 0.34 1.11 13.23
CA ASP A 16 -0.75 2.05 12.95
C ASP A 16 -1.46 1.69 11.64
N GLU A 17 -2.50 0.87 11.75
CA GLU A 17 -3.31 0.47 10.59
C GLU A 17 -4.03 1.64 9.93
N SER A 18 -4.42 2.67 10.69
CA SER A 18 -5.12 3.83 10.16
C SER A 18 -4.21 4.65 9.26
N LEU A 19 -2.96 4.84 9.68
CA LEU A 19 -1.92 5.47 8.87
C LEU A 19 -1.69 4.72 7.56
N VAL A 20 -1.58 3.39 7.63
CA VAL A 20 -1.30 2.54 6.46
C VAL A 20 -2.47 2.56 5.48
N GLN A 21 -3.70 2.51 5.98
CA GLN A 21 -4.92 2.68 5.18
C GLN A 21 -4.95 4.04 4.50
N ALA A 22 -4.60 5.11 5.23
CA ALA A 22 -4.53 6.44 4.68
C ALA A 22 -3.48 6.56 3.58
N LEU A 23 -2.26 6.04 3.81
CA LEU A 23 -1.18 6.02 2.82
C LEU A 23 -1.59 5.26 1.55
N ALA A 24 -2.16 4.08 1.68
CA ALA A 24 -2.58 3.27 0.54
C ALA A 24 -3.69 3.96 -0.26
N GLY A 25 -4.73 4.42 0.43
CA GLY A 25 -5.88 5.06 -0.19
C GLY A 25 -5.53 6.37 -0.88
N VAL A 26 -4.80 7.25 -0.19
CA VAL A 26 -4.38 8.55 -0.75
C VAL A 26 -3.49 8.33 -1.96
N THR A 27 -2.50 7.44 -1.88
CA THR A 27 -1.60 7.15 -3.00
C THR A 27 -2.36 6.60 -4.20
N ALA A 28 -3.29 5.66 -4.01
CA ALA A 28 -4.08 5.13 -5.11
C ALA A 28 -4.99 6.19 -5.75
N SER A 29 -5.55 7.11 -4.94
CA SER A 29 -6.45 8.16 -5.42
C SER A 29 -5.78 9.23 -6.29
N ASP A 30 -4.46 9.42 -6.15
CA ASP A 30 -3.69 10.39 -6.94
C ASP A 30 -3.52 9.92 -8.41
N PHE A 31 -3.90 8.68 -8.74
CA PHE A 31 -3.78 8.11 -10.09
C PHE A 31 -5.11 7.52 -10.61
N PRO A 32 -6.15 8.35 -10.84
CA PRO A 32 -7.45 7.87 -11.32
C PRO A 32 -7.36 7.17 -12.69
N ASP A 33 -6.46 7.62 -13.58
CA ASP A 33 -6.26 7.07 -14.92
C ASP A 33 -5.58 5.69 -14.94
N LEU A 34 -5.03 5.28 -13.80
CA LEU A 34 -4.41 3.97 -13.62
C LEU A 34 -5.38 2.95 -13.02
N ASP A 35 -6.56 3.33 -12.52
CA ASP A 35 -7.51 2.41 -11.85
C ASP A 35 -6.82 1.49 -10.83
N ILE A 36 -6.04 2.10 -9.92
CA ILE A 36 -5.25 1.36 -8.94
C ILE A 36 -6.16 0.76 -7.88
N LYS A 37 -6.13 -0.57 -7.76
CA LYS A 37 -6.64 -1.31 -6.60
C LYS A 37 -5.49 -1.54 -5.64
N TYR A 38 -5.74 -1.59 -4.34
CA TYR A 38 -4.67 -1.88 -3.37
C TYR A 38 -5.12 -2.90 -2.32
N ASN A 39 -4.20 -3.70 -1.81
CA ASN A 39 -4.47 -4.55 -0.64
C ASN A 39 -3.39 -4.27 0.42
N ILE A 40 -3.76 -4.37 1.69
CA ILE A 40 -2.89 -4.05 2.81
C ILE A 40 -2.71 -5.30 3.63
N PHE A 41 -1.46 -5.60 3.97
CA PHE A 41 -1.08 -6.77 4.72
C PHE A 41 -0.21 -6.35 5.91
N LEU A 42 -0.49 -6.93 7.07
CA LEU A 42 0.40 -6.91 8.21
C LEU A 42 1.14 -8.25 8.22
N VAL A 43 2.43 -8.22 7.92
CA VAL A 43 3.25 -9.43 7.84
C VAL A 43 4.07 -9.53 9.12
N ASP A 44 4.05 -10.71 9.74
CA ASP A 44 4.90 -11.07 10.87
C ASP A 44 5.97 -12.05 10.39
N LEU A 45 7.24 -11.65 10.47
CA LEU A 45 8.40 -12.44 10.12
C LEU A 45 9.32 -12.54 11.32
N TYR A 46 9.48 -13.75 11.87
CA TYR A 46 10.33 -14.01 13.03
C TYR A 46 10.06 -13.09 14.24
N GLY A 47 8.80 -12.69 14.46
CA GLY A 47 8.39 -11.80 15.54
C GLY A 47 8.57 -10.31 15.23
N GLN A 48 9.03 -9.96 14.02
CA GLN A 48 9.04 -8.59 13.52
C GLN A 48 7.85 -8.35 12.60
N LYS A 49 7.00 -7.40 12.99
CA LYS A 49 5.82 -7.01 12.22
C LYS A 49 6.10 -5.83 11.30
N TYR A 50 5.66 -5.92 10.06
CA TYR A 50 5.80 -4.85 9.06
C TYR A 50 4.58 -4.82 8.13
N PHE A 51 4.33 -3.69 7.50
CA PHE A 51 3.23 -3.55 6.55
C PHE A 51 3.71 -3.78 5.12
N ARG A 52 2.91 -4.48 4.32
CA ARG A 52 3.05 -4.54 2.86
C ARG A 52 1.78 -4.02 2.20
N ILE A 53 1.94 -3.08 1.26
CA ILE A 53 0.85 -2.62 0.41
C ILE A 53 1.10 -3.13 -1.01
N LEU A 54 0.02 -3.61 -1.61
CA LEU A 54 0.01 -4.22 -2.91
C LEU A 54 -0.84 -3.43 -3.88
N PHE A 55 -0.23 -2.60 -4.71
CA PHE A 55 -0.92 -1.81 -5.73
C PHE A 55 -1.07 -2.61 -7.03
N GLN A 56 -2.30 -2.82 -7.47
CA GLN A 56 -2.69 -3.57 -8.66
C GLN A 56 -3.31 -2.63 -9.70
N SER A 57 -2.78 -2.68 -10.91
CA SER A 57 -3.40 -2.09 -12.10
C SER A 57 -2.85 -2.78 -13.34
N LYS A 58 -3.63 -2.80 -14.44
CA LYS A 58 -3.15 -3.26 -15.75
C LYS A 58 -1.90 -2.49 -16.21
N LYS A 59 -1.79 -1.22 -15.81
CA LYS A 59 -0.69 -0.31 -16.14
C LYS A 59 0.45 -0.33 -15.10
N LEU A 60 0.34 -1.12 -14.02
CA LEU A 60 1.43 -1.31 -13.05
C LEU A 60 2.21 -2.61 -13.29
N SER A 61 2.17 -3.11 -14.52
CA SER A 61 2.96 -4.26 -14.91
C SER A 61 4.43 -3.87 -15.15
N GLU A 62 5.35 -4.84 -15.14
CA GLU A 62 6.76 -4.65 -15.53
C GLU A 62 6.93 -4.05 -16.94
N LEU A 63 5.90 -4.10 -17.79
CA LEU A 63 5.91 -3.45 -19.11
C LEU A 63 5.79 -1.92 -19.01
N HIS A 64 5.46 -1.38 -17.83
CA HIS A 64 5.30 0.04 -17.56
C HIS A 64 6.13 0.46 -16.32
N PRO A 65 7.47 0.39 -16.40
CA PRO A 65 8.34 0.71 -15.26
C PRO A 65 8.20 2.17 -14.79
N GLU A 66 7.94 3.09 -15.72
CA GLU A 66 7.71 4.51 -15.40
C GLU A 66 6.49 4.72 -14.49
N GLU A 67 5.38 4.01 -14.74
CA GLU A 67 4.18 4.12 -13.90
C GLU A 67 4.41 3.53 -12.51
N ARG A 68 5.19 2.42 -12.41
CA ARG A 68 5.61 1.86 -11.12
C ARG A 68 6.47 2.86 -10.34
N LYS A 69 7.40 3.55 -11.02
CA LYS A 69 8.25 4.56 -10.40
C LYS A 69 7.43 5.74 -9.89
N LYS A 70 6.49 6.26 -10.67
CA LYS A 70 5.59 7.36 -10.26
C LYS A 70 4.78 7.01 -9.01
N VAL A 71 4.18 5.81 -8.97
CA VAL A 71 3.40 5.40 -7.80
C VAL A 71 4.29 5.25 -6.56
N ARG A 72 5.53 4.76 -6.74
CA ARG A 72 6.50 4.65 -5.64
C ARG A 72 6.94 6.02 -5.11
N GLU A 73 7.29 6.94 -6.01
CA GLU A 73 7.67 8.31 -5.64
C GLU A 73 6.50 9.00 -4.93
N LYS A 74 5.27 8.79 -5.41
CA LYS A 74 4.10 9.38 -4.77
C LYS A 74 3.82 8.80 -3.38
N PHE A 75 4.05 7.51 -3.21
CA PHE A 75 3.99 6.87 -1.90
C PHE A 75 5.01 7.49 -0.94
N ASP A 76 6.26 7.64 -1.37
CA ASP A 76 7.34 8.24 -0.57
C ASP A 76 7.09 9.73 -0.25
N GLU A 77 6.45 10.47 -1.15
CA GLU A 77 5.98 11.83 -0.88
C GLU A 77 4.91 11.84 0.22
N ASN A 78 3.88 10.99 0.06
CA ASN A 78 2.77 10.90 1.01
C ASN A 78 3.25 10.41 2.39
N SER A 79 4.27 9.53 2.45
CA SER A 79 4.84 9.05 3.72
C SER A 79 5.64 10.10 4.48
N ARG A 80 6.04 11.19 3.82
CA ARG A 80 6.73 12.34 4.45
C ARG A 80 5.76 13.42 4.93
N MET A 81 4.47 13.34 4.57
CA MET A 81 3.46 14.27 5.07
C MET A 81 3.24 14.12 6.56
N GLN A 82 2.77 15.18 7.22
CA GLN A 82 2.37 15.06 8.62
C GLN A 82 1.15 14.15 8.75
N TYR A 83 1.09 13.39 9.83
CA TYR A 83 0.01 12.45 10.11
C TYR A 83 -1.38 13.11 10.00
N SER A 84 -1.56 14.29 10.59
CA SER A 84 -2.81 15.06 10.58
C SER A 84 -3.27 15.44 9.17
N GLU A 85 -2.35 15.88 8.32
CA GLU A 85 -2.62 16.27 6.94
C GLU A 85 -3.05 15.07 6.10
N LEU A 86 -2.32 13.95 6.23
CA LEU A 86 -2.61 12.72 5.51
C LEU A 86 -3.99 12.16 5.91
N MET A 87 -4.29 12.12 7.20
CA MET A 87 -5.59 11.65 7.70
C MET A 87 -6.74 12.55 7.25
N THR A 88 -6.53 13.87 7.22
CA THR A 88 -7.53 14.82 6.70
C THR A 88 -7.81 14.54 5.22
N LYS A 89 -6.75 14.41 4.40
CA LYS A 89 -6.88 14.07 2.97
C LYS A 89 -7.61 12.74 2.78
N TYR A 90 -7.28 11.72 3.58
CA TYR A 90 -7.94 10.42 3.56
C TYR A 90 -9.45 10.53 3.84
N HIS A 91 -9.83 11.22 4.92
CA HIS A 91 -11.23 11.38 5.29
C HIS A 91 -12.02 12.17 4.24
N ASP A 92 -11.44 13.19 3.64
CA ASP A 92 -12.10 13.97 2.59
C ASP A 92 -12.32 13.15 1.33
N LEU A 93 -11.33 12.38 0.91
CA LEU A 93 -11.43 11.49 -0.25
C LEU A 93 -12.42 10.33 0.00
N LYS A 94 -12.49 9.84 1.24
CA LYS A 94 -13.50 8.86 1.67
C LYS A 94 -14.91 9.45 1.62
N LYS A 95 -15.13 10.67 2.11
CA LYS A 95 -16.42 11.38 2.00
C LYS A 95 -16.85 11.59 0.55
N GLN A 96 -15.89 11.83 -0.35
CA GLN A 96 -16.13 11.95 -1.78
C GLN A 96 -16.38 10.61 -2.49
N GLY A 97 -16.26 9.47 -1.79
CA GLY A 97 -16.43 8.14 -2.37
C GLY A 97 -15.30 7.72 -3.32
N LYS A 98 -14.17 8.43 -3.33
CA LYS A 98 -13.00 8.14 -4.19
C LYS A 98 -12.13 7.01 -3.64
N ILE A 99 -12.23 6.76 -2.34
CA ILE A 99 -11.49 5.70 -1.64
C ILE A 99 -12.49 4.82 -0.90
N LYS A 100 -12.22 3.51 -0.85
CA LYS A 100 -12.95 2.55 -0.03
C LYS A 100 -12.04 2.09 1.11
N ASP A 101 -12.58 1.98 2.33
CA ASP A 101 -11.85 1.31 3.41
C ASP A 101 -11.53 -0.11 2.98
N ARG A 102 -10.30 -0.53 3.23
CA ARG A 102 -9.88 -1.92 3.04
C ARG A 102 -9.28 -2.43 4.34
N PRO A 103 -9.73 -3.60 4.84
CA PRO A 103 -9.18 -4.17 6.05
C PRO A 103 -7.71 -4.54 5.84
N VAL A 104 -6.92 -4.45 6.90
CA VAL A 104 -5.57 -5.01 6.94
C VAL A 104 -5.69 -6.51 7.11
N LYS A 105 -5.06 -7.30 6.24
CA LYS A 105 -4.99 -8.75 6.37
C LYS A 105 -3.71 -9.13 7.12
N GLU A 106 -3.81 -9.86 8.20
CA GLU A 106 -2.62 -10.40 8.88
C GLU A 106 -2.11 -11.66 8.18
N VAL A 107 -0.79 -11.76 8.01
CA VAL A 107 -0.09 -12.90 7.40
C VAL A 107 1.11 -13.25 8.29
N HIS A 108 1.22 -14.52 8.67
CA HIS A 108 2.33 -15.02 9.48
C HIS A 108 3.27 -15.85 8.59
N GLU A 109 4.55 -15.46 8.51
CA GLU A 109 5.56 -16.15 7.70
C GLU A 109 6.62 -16.76 8.63
N GLU A 110 6.70 -18.10 8.66
CA GLU A 110 7.61 -18.84 9.55
C GLU A 110 8.98 -19.19 8.90
N TYR A 111 9.22 -18.81 7.64
CA TYR A 111 10.45 -19.12 6.91
C TYR A 111 11.05 -17.91 6.16
N ASP A 112 12.38 -17.87 6.11
CA ASP A 112 13.24 -16.86 5.49
C ASP A 112 13.05 -16.85 3.96
N LEU A 113 11.94 -16.27 3.49
CA LEU A 113 11.58 -16.20 2.07
C LEU A 113 11.29 -14.75 1.68
N TRP A 114 12.36 -14.02 1.38
CA TRP A 114 12.31 -12.86 0.47
C TRP A 114 11.70 -13.19 -0.92
N GLU A 115 11.30 -14.44 -1.17
CA GLU A 115 10.89 -14.97 -2.46
C GLU A 115 9.40 -15.24 -2.62
N ASP A 116 8.58 -15.31 -1.56
CA ASP A 116 7.16 -15.61 -1.75
C ASP A 116 6.37 -14.35 -2.11
N PRO A 117 5.77 -14.28 -3.31
CA PRO A 117 5.02 -13.11 -3.72
C PRO A 117 3.69 -13.06 -2.97
N ILE A 118 3.38 -11.91 -2.37
CA ILE A 118 2.19 -11.69 -1.52
C ILE A 118 0.85 -12.00 -2.22
N TRP A 119 0.87 -12.14 -3.55
CA TRP A 119 -0.24 -12.59 -4.39
C TRP A 119 -0.76 -13.98 -4.06
N GLN A 120 0.02 -14.83 -3.40
CA GLN A 120 -0.44 -16.16 -2.96
C GLN A 120 -1.55 -16.09 -1.89
N TYR A 121 -1.72 -14.94 -1.22
CA TYR A 121 -2.70 -14.73 -0.15
C TYR A 121 -3.98 -13.99 -0.60
N ILE A 122 -4.24 -13.93 -1.91
CA ILE A 122 -5.41 -13.30 -2.53
C ILE A 122 -6.33 -14.36 -3.12
#